data_AF-A0A920TQK2-F1
#
_entry.id   AF-A0A920TQK2-F1
#
_cell.length_a   1.000
_cell.length_b   1.000
_cell.length_c   1.000
_cell.angle_alpha   90.00
_cell.angle_beta   90.00
_cell.angle_gamma   90.00
#
_symmetry.space_group_name_H-M   'P 1'
#
loop_
_entity.id
_entity.type
_entity.pdbx_description
1 polymer ?
#
loop_
_entity_poly.entity_id
_entity_poly.type
_entity_poly.pdbx_seq_one_letter_code
_entity_poly.pdbx_strand_id
1 'polypeptide(L)'
;MQLISKADVVLALGTRLNPFSTLPGYGLDYWPKDAKIIQVDMNSDRIGLTKKVTVGICGDAKLVSQQILEKLSPNAGEKGREEKKKFNTPN
;
A
#
# COMPACT_ATOMS: atom_id res chain seq x y z
N MET A 1 -3.66 9.86 10.12
CA MET A 1 -3.50 8.84 9.05
C MET A 1 -4.83 8.67 8.28
N GLN A 2 -5.40 9.74 7.72
CA GLN A 2 -6.74 9.71 7.09
C GLN A 2 -6.72 9.25 5.62
N LEU A 3 -5.54 9.26 4.99
CA LEU A 3 -5.41 8.90 3.58
C LEU A 3 -5.53 7.39 3.36
N ILE A 4 -4.92 6.60 4.23
CA ILE A 4 -4.89 5.15 4.09
C ILE A 4 -6.28 4.52 4.27
N SER A 5 -7.16 5.10 5.10
CA SER A 5 -8.53 4.59 5.30
C SER A 5 -9.41 4.67 4.05
N LYS A 6 -9.03 5.52 3.09
CA LYS A 6 -9.73 5.72 1.81
C LYS A 6 -9.11 4.90 0.67
N ALA A 7 -8.03 4.17 0.94
CA ALA A 7 -7.35 3.42 -0.10
C ALA A 7 -8.20 2.22 -0.54
N ASP A 8 -8.30 2.03 -1.86
CA ASP A 8 -8.83 0.85 -2.53
C ASP A 8 -7.73 -0.18 -2.81
N VAL A 9 -6.48 0.25 -2.89
CA VAL A 9 -5.28 -0.59 -3.04
C VAL A 9 -4.16 -0.10 -2.12
N VAL A 10 -3.46 -1.04 -1.47
CA VAL A 10 -2.26 -0.77 -0.67
C VAL A 10 -1.09 -1.57 -1.24
N LEU A 11 -0.06 -0.86 -1.71
CA LEU A 11 1.24 -1.44 -2.07
C LEU A 11 2.17 -1.37 -0.84
N ALA A 12 2.43 -2.52 -0.24
CA ALA A 12 3.20 -2.68 0.99
C ALA A 12 4.61 -3.19 0.68
N LEU A 13 5.60 -2.30 0.64
CA LEU A 13 6.99 -2.60 0.30
C LEU A 13 7.83 -2.84 1.56
N GLY A 14 8.40 -4.04 1.72
CA GLY A 14 9.35 -4.35 2.80
C GLY A 14 8.76 -4.23 4.21
N THR A 15 7.44 -4.39 4.36
CA THR A 15 6.74 -4.29 5.64
C THR A 15 6.00 -5.58 5.99
N ARG A 16 6.02 -5.89 7.29
CA ARG A 16 5.33 -7.05 7.88
C ARG A 16 3.83 -6.84 8.07
N LEU A 17 3.34 -5.63 7.77
CA LEU A 17 1.96 -5.21 8.04
C LEU A 17 1.56 -5.50 9.49
N ASN A 18 2.43 -5.16 10.43
CA ASN A 18 2.29 -5.58 11.82
C ASN A 18 0.97 -5.07 12.43
N PRO A 19 0.40 -5.77 13.43
CA PRO A 19 -0.88 -5.38 14.02
C PRO A 19 -0.89 -3.96 14.58
N PHE A 20 0.21 -3.49 15.20
CA PHE A 20 0.28 -2.13 15.74
C PHE A 20 0.17 -1.03 14.66
N SER A 21 0.62 -1.33 13.44
CA SER A 21 0.53 -0.42 12.29
C SER A 21 -0.78 -0.53 11.51
N THR A 22 -1.68 -1.44 11.88
CA THR A 22 -2.89 -1.74 11.11
C THR A 22 -4.16 -1.97 11.94
N LEU A 23 -4.06 -1.91 13.27
CA LEU A 23 -5.20 -1.96 14.18
C LEU A 23 -5.66 -0.54 14.54
N PRO A 24 -6.94 -0.38 14.94
CA PRO A 24 -7.43 0.88 15.46
C PRO A 24 -6.55 1.38 16.61
N GLY A 25 -6.13 2.64 16.51
CA GLY A 25 -5.30 3.29 17.51
C GLY A 25 -5.88 4.65 17.84
N TYR A 26 -5.82 5.05 19.12
CA TYR A 26 -6.29 6.37 19.57
C TYR A 26 -7.75 6.67 19.17
N GLY A 27 -8.63 5.66 19.16
CA GLY A 27 -10.04 5.80 18.79
C GLY A 27 -10.32 5.88 17.28
N LEU A 28 -9.32 5.68 16.42
CA LEU A 28 -9.46 5.77 14.97
C LEU A 28 -9.17 4.41 14.31
N ASP A 29 -10.16 3.86 13.61
CA ASP A 29 -9.99 2.74 12.69
C ASP A 29 -9.55 3.28 11.33
N TYR A 30 -8.24 3.45 11.16
CA TYR A 30 -7.66 4.07 9.98
C TYR A 30 -7.30 3.06 8.88
N TRP A 31 -7.26 1.76 9.18
CA TRP A 31 -6.87 0.76 8.18
C TRP A 31 -8.04 0.50 7.20
N PRO A 32 -7.81 0.52 5.89
CA PRO A 32 -8.88 0.31 4.92
C PRO A 32 -9.37 -1.15 4.97
N LYS A 33 -10.68 -1.33 5.11
CA LYS A 33 -11.30 -2.66 5.26
C LYS A 33 -11.39 -3.42 3.94
N ASP A 34 -11.62 -2.70 2.85
CA ASP A 34 -11.88 -3.28 1.54
C ASP A 34 -10.70 -3.19 0.57
N ALA A 35 -9.57 -2.62 1.01
CA ALA A 35 -8.40 -2.44 0.15
C ALA A 35 -7.81 -3.78 -0.31
N LYS A 36 -7.43 -3.85 -1.58
CA LYS A 36 -6.60 -4.92 -2.10
C LYS A 36 -5.15 -4.69 -1.68
N ILE A 37 -4.53 -5.70 -1.08
CA ILE A 37 -3.15 -5.60 -0.59
C ILE A 37 -2.22 -6.29 -1.58
N ILE A 38 -1.20 -5.55 -2.04
CA ILE A 38 -0.02 -6.09 -2.71
C ILE A 38 1.12 -6.03 -1.69
N GLN A 39 1.66 -7.18 -1.29
CA GLN A 39 2.74 -7.23 -0.31
C GLN A 39 4.03 -7.72 -0.96
N VAL A 40 5.10 -6.94 -0.77
CA VAL A 40 6.47 -7.30 -1.18
C VAL A 40 7.30 -7.52 0.06
N ASP A 41 7.82 -8.72 0.23
CA ASP A 41 8.72 -9.08 1.33
C ASP A 41 9.77 -10.07 0.82
N MET A 42 10.99 -10.00 1.35
CA MET A 42 12.06 -10.92 0.96
C MET A 42 11.90 -12.29 1.64
N ASN A 43 11.18 -12.35 2.77
CA ASN A 43 10.84 -13.59 3.44
C ASN A 43 9.43 -14.03 3.06
N SER A 44 9.32 -15.14 2.33
CA SER A 44 8.05 -15.73 1.89
C SER A 44 7.08 -16.02 3.05
N ASP A 45 7.60 -16.38 4.22
CA ASP A 45 6.79 -16.73 5.39
C ASP A 45 6.07 -15.50 5.98
N ARG A 46 6.48 -14.29 5.59
CA ARG A 46 5.85 -13.04 6.03
C ARG A 46 4.67 -12.63 5.15
N ILE A 47 4.60 -13.13 3.92
CA ILE A 47 3.58 -12.73 2.97
C ILE A 47 2.23 -13.31 3.40
N GLY A 48 1.25 -12.44 3.63
CA GLY A 48 -0.09 -12.86 4.04
C GLY A 48 -0.24 -13.28 5.51
N LEU A 49 0.84 -13.26 6.30
CA LEU A 49 0.82 -13.72 7.69
C LEU A 49 -0.11 -12.89 8.59
N THR A 50 -0.10 -11.56 8.42
CA THR A 50 -0.86 -10.64 9.30
C THR A 50 -2.18 -10.18 8.69
N LYS A 51 -2.25 -10.06 7.36
CA LYS A 51 -3.41 -9.54 6.62
C LYS A 51 -3.61 -10.37 5.36
N LYS A 52 -4.85 -10.51 4.91
CA LYS A 52 -5.17 -11.18 3.65
C LYS A 52 -4.57 -10.41 2.48
N VAL A 53 -3.61 -11.01 1.79
CA VAL A 53 -2.93 -10.44 0.63
C VAL A 53 -3.63 -10.87 -0.66
N THR A 54 -3.76 -9.93 -1.60
CA THR A 54 -4.30 -10.21 -2.94
C THR A 54 -3.18 -10.65 -3.89
N VAL A 55 -2.02 -9.98 -3.83
CA VAL A 55 -0.82 -10.35 -4.60
C VAL A 55 0.39 -10.31 -3.68
N GLY A 56 1.06 -11.45 -3.51
CA GLY A 56 2.31 -11.57 -2.76
C GLY A 56 3.49 -11.65 -3.71
N ILE A 57 4.54 -10.87 -3.45
CA ILE A 57 5.79 -10.88 -4.22
C ILE A 57 6.94 -11.17 -3.25
N CYS A 58 7.57 -12.34 -3.41
CA CYS A 58 8.77 -12.68 -2.67
C CYS A 58 9.99 -12.08 -3.38
N GLY A 59 10.59 -11.05 -2.79
CA GLY A 59 11.73 -10.37 -3.40
C GLY A 59 12.19 -9.14 -2.64
N ASP A 60 13.35 -8.62 -3.03
CA ASP A 60 13.86 -7.36 -2.51
C ASP A 60 12.95 -6.19 -2.92
N ALA A 61 12.59 -5.34 -1.95
CA ALA A 61 11.65 -4.26 -2.15
C ALA A 61 12.14 -3.20 -3.17
N LYS A 62 13.45 -2.95 -3.22
CA LYS A 62 14.03 -1.99 -4.17
C LYS A 62 13.97 -2.56 -5.59
N LEU A 63 14.42 -3.79 -5.80
CA LEU A 63 14.38 -4.43 -7.12
C LEU A 63 12.94 -4.56 -7.64
N VAL A 64 12.01 -5.02 -6.80
CA VAL A 64 10.60 -5.16 -7.19
C VAL A 64 9.98 -3.81 -7.53
N SER A 65 10.24 -2.76 -6.75
CA SER A 65 9.71 -1.42 -7.04
C SER A 65 10.27 -0.82 -8.33
N GLN A 66 11.56 -1.05 -8.63
CA GLN A 66 12.16 -0.67 -9.91
C GLN A 66 11.51 -1.39 -11.09
N GLN A 67 11.31 -2.70 -10.99
CA GLN A 67 10.63 -3.48 -12.05
C GLN A 67 9.17 -3.06 -12.24
N ILE A 68 8.47 -2.69 -11.16
CA ILE A 68 7.11 -2.13 -11.26
C ILE A 68 7.16 -0.80 -12.02
N LEU A 69 8.10 0.09 -11.65
CA LEU A 69 8.26 1.40 -12.28
C LEU A 69 8.55 1.29 -13.78
N GLU A 70 9.44 0.38 -14.18
CA GLU A 70 9.78 0.12 -15.58
C GLU A 70 8.59 -0.35 -16.43
N LYS A 71 7.60 -0.99 -15.80
CA LYS A 71 6.38 -1.47 -16.46
C LYS A 71 5.25 -0.45 -16.49
N LEU A 72 5.39 0.69 -15.82
CA LEU A 72 4.38 1.74 -15.85
C LEU A 72 4.39 2.44 -17.21
N SER A 73 3.21 2.71 -17.76
CA SER A 73 3.08 3.58 -18.93
C SER A 73 3.57 4.99 -18.60
N PRO A 74 4.06 5.78 -19.57
CA PRO A 74 4.46 7.18 -19.35
C PRO A 74 3.39 8.03 -18.63
N ASN A 75 2.11 7.75 -18.91
CA ASN A 75 0.98 8.51 -18.37
C ASN A 75 0.40 7.86 -17.09
N ALA A 76 1.10 6.89 -16.48
CA ALA A 76 0.62 6.21 -15.28
C ALA A 76 0.42 7.21 -14.13
N GLY A 77 -0.75 7.14 -13.49
CA GLY A 77 -1.10 8.04 -12.39
C GLY A 77 -1.41 9.48 -12.79
N GLU A 78 -1.57 9.80 -14.08
CA GLU A 78 -2.04 11.13 -14.54
C GLU A 78 -3.53 11.35 -14.29
N LYS A 79 -4.32 10.29 -14.46
CA LYS A 79 -5.78 10.34 -14.26
C LYS A 79 -6.11 10.79 -12.82
N GLY A 80 -6.82 11.91 -12.72
CA GLY A 80 -7.24 12.49 -11.44
C GLY A 80 -6.10 13.03 -10.57
N ARG A 81 -4.91 13.28 -11.13
CA ARG A 81 -3.74 13.75 -10.36
C ARG A 81 -3.99 15.11 -9.71
N GLU A 82 -4.59 16.04 -10.43
CA GLU A 82 -4.89 17.38 -9.90
C GLU A 82 -5.93 17.36 -8.79
N GLU A 83 -6.94 16.48 -8.89
CA GLU A 83 -7.93 16.26 -7.82
C GLU A 83 -7.26 15.71 -6.55
N LYS A 84 -6.36 14.72 -6.70
CA LYS A 84 -5.59 14.13 -5.59
C LYS A 84 -4.62 15.14 -4.96
N LYS A 85 -4.02 16.03 -5.75
CA LYS A 85 -3.16 17.12 -5.23
C LYS A 85 -3.96 18.09 -4.36
N LYS A 86 -5.11 18.57 -4.85
CA LYS A 86 -5.99 19.47 -4.08
C LYS A 86 -6.47 18.83 -2.78
N PHE A 87 -6.75 17.54 -2.81
CA PHE A 87 -7.14 16.75 -1.65
C PHE A 87 -6.03 16.59 -0.58
N ASN A 88 -4.75 16.67 -0.98
CA ASN A 88 -3.59 16.52 -0.09
C ASN A 88 -3.06 17.84 0.48
N THR A 89 -3.65 18.99 0.12
CA THR A 89 -3.33 20.29 0.71
C THR A 89 -4.07 20.43 2.04
N PRO A 90 -3.39 20.62 3.18
CA PRO A 90 -4.07 20.98 4.42
C PRO A 90 -4.72 22.37 4.27
N ASN A 91 -5.95 22.52 4.76
CA ASN A 91 -6.58 23.83 4.97
C ASN A 91 -5.74 24.66 5.96
#